data_AF-A0A0B2RV68-F1
#
_entry.id   AF-A0A0B2RV68-F1
#
_cell.length_a   1.000
_cell.length_b   1.000
_cell.length_c   1.000
_cell.angle_alpha   90.00
_cell.angle_beta   90.00
_cell.angle_gamma   90.00
#
_symmetry.space_group_name_H-M   'P 1'
#
loop_
_entity.id
_entity.type
_entity.pdbx_description
1 polymer ?
#
loop_
_entity_poly.entity_id
_entity_poly.type
_entity_poly.pdbx_seq_one_letter_code
_entity_poly.pdbx_strand_id
1 'polypeptide(L)'
;MAVPPEMEHPRKAFGWTARDTSGVLSPFKFSRRHEIAGEVTEVGSKVRNFKVGDKAAMGTLDGIIDTVSAIHPLPPLLGMLKSQGKLVMVGLPEKPLELPIFPLLAGRKIIADSVIGGIKETQEMIDFAAKHDVKPAIEVIPINYVNTALECLLKADVKYRFVIDIGKTLKPSS
;
A
#
# COMPACT_ATOMS: atom_id res chain seq x y z
N MET A 1 14.19 0.72 -24.34
CA MET A 1 13.42 1.31 -23.23
C MET A 1 13.81 0.55 -21.97
N ALA A 2 14.31 1.24 -20.94
CA ALA A 2 14.60 0.58 -19.67
C ALA A 2 13.28 0.12 -19.04
N VAL A 3 13.28 -1.11 -18.52
CA VAL A 3 12.15 -1.65 -17.77
C VAL A 3 12.03 -0.82 -16.48
N PRO A 4 10.82 -0.32 -16.12
CA PRO A 4 10.66 0.47 -14.90
C PRO A 4 11.14 -0.30 -13.67
N PRO A 5 11.75 0.35 -12.65
CA PRO A 5 12.27 -0.33 -11.46
C PRO A 5 11.21 -1.17 -10.73
N GLU A 6 9.92 -0.79 -10.85
CA GLU A 6 8.78 -1.56 -10.32
C GLU A 6 8.63 -2.95 -10.96
N MET A 7 9.14 -3.12 -12.18
CA MET A 7 9.13 -4.38 -12.94
C MET A 7 10.41 -5.20 -12.78
N GLU A 8 11.47 -4.72 -12.09
CA GLU A 8 12.76 -5.42 -12.05
C GLU A 8 12.99 -6.34 -10.83
N HIS A 9 12.42 -6.09 -9.64
CA HIS A 9 12.80 -6.87 -8.44
C HIS A 9 11.61 -7.36 -7.58
N PRO A 10 11.53 -8.66 -7.20
CA PRO A 10 10.53 -9.15 -6.25
C PRO A 10 11.05 -8.83 -4.85
N ARG A 11 10.60 -7.73 -4.26
CA ARG A 11 10.99 -7.39 -2.88
C ARG A 11 10.13 -8.22 -1.92
N LYS A 12 10.77 -9.10 -1.14
CA LYS A 12 10.12 -9.81 -0.03
C LYS A 12 9.49 -8.79 0.91
N ALA A 13 8.18 -8.86 1.08
CA ALA A 13 7.39 -8.01 1.94
C ALA A 13 6.77 -8.81 3.08
N PHE A 14 6.50 -8.08 4.16
CA PHE A 14 5.93 -8.62 5.38
C PHE A 14 4.53 -8.05 5.53
N GLY A 15 3.54 -8.92 5.68
CA GLY A 15 2.16 -8.55 5.92
C GLY A 15 1.63 -9.23 7.17
N TRP A 16 0.54 -8.71 7.69
CA TRP A 16 -0.19 -9.28 8.81
C TRP A 16 -1.58 -9.67 8.31
N THR A 17 -1.95 -10.94 8.45
CA THR A 17 -3.28 -11.43 8.05
C THR A 17 -3.89 -12.29 9.15
N ALA A 18 -5.20 -12.19 9.31
CA ALA A 18 -5.96 -13.06 10.20
C ALA A 18 -5.99 -14.46 9.60
N ARG A 19 -5.44 -15.45 10.32
CA ARG A 19 -5.42 -16.86 9.85
C ARG A 19 -6.70 -17.63 10.20
N ASP A 20 -7.60 -17.01 10.93
CA ASP A 20 -8.85 -17.60 11.37
C ASP A 20 -9.91 -16.50 11.63
N THR A 21 -11.10 -16.93 12.05
CA THR A 21 -12.19 -16.05 12.47
C THR A 21 -11.93 -15.39 13.82
N SER A 22 -10.80 -15.67 14.48
CA SER A 22 -10.46 -15.10 15.78
C SER A 22 -9.88 -13.69 15.68
N GLY A 23 -9.54 -13.23 14.47
CA GLY A 23 -8.98 -11.90 14.24
C GLY A 23 -7.53 -11.75 14.70
N VAL A 24 -6.86 -12.84 15.09
CA VAL A 24 -5.45 -12.82 15.49
C VAL A 24 -4.58 -12.69 14.25
N LEU A 25 -3.93 -11.53 14.13
CA LEU A 25 -3.02 -11.22 13.04
C LEU A 25 -1.72 -11.99 13.21
N SER A 26 -1.32 -12.71 12.17
CA SER A 26 -0.02 -13.41 12.14
C SER A 26 0.84 -12.91 10.99
N PRO A 27 2.18 -12.92 11.17
CA PRO A 27 3.14 -12.68 10.10
C PRO A 27 2.88 -13.58 8.89
N PHE A 28 2.77 -12.97 7.70
CA PHE A 28 2.90 -13.67 6.43
C PHE A 28 3.96 -12.98 5.55
N LYS A 29 4.74 -13.81 4.86
CA LYS A 29 5.73 -13.35 3.89
C LYS A 29 5.06 -13.38 2.52
N PHE A 30 5.04 -12.25 1.82
CA PHE A 30 4.58 -12.18 0.44
C PHE A 30 5.63 -11.47 -0.41
N SER A 31 5.66 -11.73 -1.71
CA SER A 31 6.53 -11.00 -2.62
C SER A 31 5.76 -9.79 -3.13
N ARG A 32 6.30 -8.57 -2.98
CA ARG A 32 5.76 -7.42 -3.72
C ARG A 32 6.13 -7.58 -5.19
N ARG A 33 5.25 -8.19 -5.98
CA ARG A 33 5.01 -7.97 -7.43
C ARG A 33 3.66 -8.57 -7.83
N HIS A 34 2.80 -7.77 -8.49
CA HIS A 34 1.55 -8.05 -9.22
C HIS A 34 0.44 -8.95 -8.60
N GLU A 35 0.74 -9.78 -7.61
CA GLU A 35 -0.20 -10.70 -7.00
C GLU A 35 -0.63 -10.18 -5.63
N ILE A 36 -1.73 -9.46 -5.69
CA ILE A 36 -2.39 -8.77 -4.59
C ILE A 36 -3.07 -9.79 -3.64
N ALA A 37 -3.43 -10.97 -4.17
CA ALA A 37 -3.86 -12.13 -3.40
C ALA A 37 -2.70 -13.12 -3.29
N GLY A 38 -2.28 -13.46 -2.06
CA GLY A 38 -1.24 -14.48 -1.87
C GLY A 38 -1.72 -15.85 -2.34
N GLU A 39 -0.85 -16.65 -2.93
CA GLU A 39 -1.17 -18.05 -3.22
C GLU A 39 -0.93 -18.91 -1.97
N VAL A 40 -1.86 -19.80 -1.66
CA VAL A 40 -1.68 -20.77 -0.58
C VAL A 40 -0.64 -21.79 -1.03
N THR A 41 0.58 -21.71 -0.49
CA THR A 41 1.68 -22.63 -0.84
C THR A 41 1.75 -23.86 0.06
N GLU A 42 1.15 -23.80 1.24
CA GLU A 42 1.12 -24.91 2.20
C GLU A 42 -0.14 -24.84 3.06
N VAL A 43 -0.74 -26.00 3.34
CA VAL A 43 -1.97 -26.14 4.13
C VAL A 43 -1.73 -27.12 5.27
N GLY A 44 -1.91 -26.67 6.51
CA GLY A 44 -1.77 -27.51 7.69
C GLY A 44 -2.90 -28.55 7.81
N SER A 45 -2.62 -29.68 8.48
CA SER A 45 -3.51 -30.85 8.56
C SER A 45 -4.92 -30.62 9.14
N LYS A 46 -5.16 -29.47 9.78
CA LYS A 46 -6.47 -29.09 10.36
C LYS A 46 -7.26 -28.08 9.51
N VAL A 47 -6.69 -27.56 8.43
CA VAL A 47 -7.37 -26.60 7.54
C VAL A 47 -8.25 -27.36 6.55
N ARG A 48 -9.54 -27.01 6.50
CA ARG A 48 -10.54 -27.72 5.67
C ARG A 48 -11.02 -26.93 4.44
N ASN A 49 -10.86 -25.61 4.45
CA ASN A 49 -11.50 -24.71 3.50
C ASN A 49 -10.55 -24.10 2.46
N PHE A 50 -9.25 -24.43 2.52
CA PHE A 50 -8.24 -23.94 1.58
C PHE A 50 -7.40 -25.11 1.09
N LYS A 51 -6.98 -25.04 -0.17
CA LYS A 51 -6.07 -25.98 -0.84
C LYS A 51 -4.82 -25.23 -1.30
N VAL A 52 -3.73 -25.98 -1.47
CA VAL A 52 -2.53 -25.45 -2.12
C VAL A 52 -2.90 -25.01 -3.54
N GLY A 53 -2.53 -23.79 -3.91
CA GLY A 53 -2.92 -23.14 -5.17
C GLY A 53 -4.12 -22.18 -5.07
N ASP A 54 -4.82 -22.14 -3.94
CA ASP A 54 -5.93 -21.20 -3.75
C ASP A 54 -5.42 -19.76 -3.61
N LYS A 55 -6.22 -18.80 -4.11
CA LYS A 55 -5.99 -17.37 -3.87
C LYS A 55 -6.45 -17.00 -2.45
N ALA A 56 -5.50 -16.66 -1.59
CA ALA A 56 -5.75 -16.19 -0.23
C ALA A 56 -6.39 -14.78 -0.23
N ALA A 57 -7.13 -14.48 0.85
CA ALA A 57 -7.78 -13.18 1.11
C ALA A 57 -8.93 -12.77 0.17
N MET A 58 -9.43 -13.68 -0.68
CA MET A 58 -10.61 -13.42 -1.51
C MET A 58 -11.85 -13.17 -0.65
N GLY A 59 -12.50 -12.02 -0.83
CA GLY A 59 -13.70 -11.64 -0.09
C GLY A 59 -13.51 -11.45 1.42
N THR A 60 -12.30 -11.14 1.90
CA THR A 60 -12.03 -11.00 3.35
C THR A 60 -11.86 -9.57 3.83
N LEU A 61 -11.68 -8.59 2.95
CA LEU A 61 -11.36 -7.21 3.31
C LEU A 61 -12.59 -6.30 3.24
N ASP A 62 -12.83 -5.51 4.29
CA ASP A 62 -13.89 -4.48 4.30
C ASP A 62 -13.49 -3.25 3.48
N GLY A 63 -12.19 -2.96 3.42
CA GLY A 63 -11.67 -1.88 2.60
C GLY A 63 -10.18 -2.03 2.28
N ILE A 64 -9.76 -1.33 1.25
CA ILE A 64 -8.37 -1.28 0.77
C ILE A 64 -8.02 0.19 0.52
N ILE A 65 -6.86 0.63 1.02
CA ILE A 65 -6.25 1.90 0.64
C ILE A 65 -5.17 1.61 -0.38
N ASP A 66 -5.41 2.03 -1.63
CA ASP A 66 -4.50 1.82 -2.73
C ASP A 66 -3.59 3.04 -2.94
N THR A 67 -2.31 2.86 -2.64
CA THR A 67 -1.26 3.89 -2.69
C THR A 67 -0.33 3.71 -3.90
N VAL A 68 -0.69 2.88 -4.88
CA VAL A 68 0.21 2.55 -6.00
C VAL A 68 0.18 3.68 -7.04
N SER A 69 1.33 4.33 -7.26
CA SER A 69 1.47 5.41 -8.27
C SER A 69 1.74 4.92 -9.69
N ALA A 70 1.67 3.60 -9.93
CA ALA A 70 1.90 2.97 -11.23
C ALA A 70 0.64 2.24 -11.71
N ILE A 71 0.60 1.94 -13.01
CA ILE A 71 -0.51 1.17 -13.60
C ILE A 71 -0.51 -0.23 -13.02
N HIS A 72 -1.66 -0.66 -12.50
CA HIS A 72 -1.83 -1.98 -11.93
C HIS A 72 -3.29 -2.45 -12.07
N PRO A 73 -3.55 -3.77 -12.10
CA PRO A 73 -4.88 -4.31 -12.32
C PRO A 73 -5.78 -4.17 -11.08
N LEU A 74 -7.00 -3.68 -11.29
CA LEU A 74 -8.05 -3.61 -10.26
C LEU A 74 -8.75 -4.94 -9.93
N PRO A 75 -8.95 -5.91 -10.86
CA PRO A 75 -9.70 -7.13 -10.56
C PRO A 75 -9.21 -7.91 -9.32
N PRO A 76 -7.89 -8.07 -9.06
CA PRO A 76 -7.42 -8.73 -7.86
C PRO A 76 -7.78 -7.96 -6.56
N LEU A 77 -7.66 -6.63 -6.55
CA LEU A 77 -8.05 -5.78 -5.41
C LEU A 77 -9.54 -5.93 -5.11
N LEU A 78 -10.35 -5.82 -6.15
CA LEU A 78 -11.79 -5.98 -6.03
C LEU A 78 -12.15 -7.39 -5.59
N GLY A 79 -11.44 -8.43 -6.04
CA GLY A 79 -11.65 -9.81 -5.61
C GLY A 79 -11.49 -10.02 -4.10
N MET A 80 -10.56 -9.32 -3.47
CA MET A 80 -10.32 -9.41 -2.03
C MET A 80 -11.36 -8.70 -1.18
N LEU A 81 -12.08 -7.73 -1.74
CA LEU A 81 -13.13 -7.03 -1.03
C LEU A 81 -14.34 -7.93 -0.77
N LYS A 82 -14.88 -7.84 0.44
CA LYS A 82 -16.22 -8.34 0.80
C LYS A 82 -17.29 -7.67 -0.07
N SER A 83 -18.52 -8.17 0.02
CA SER A 83 -19.67 -7.42 -0.51
C SER A 83 -19.76 -6.07 0.22
N GLN A 84 -20.09 -4.99 -0.49
CA GLN A 84 -20.04 -3.60 0.02
C GLN A 84 -18.65 -3.09 0.41
N GLY A 85 -17.58 -3.82 0.08
CA GLY A 85 -16.22 -3.38 0.37
C GLY A 85 -15.83 -2.13 -0.43
N LYS A 86 -14.92 -1.34 0.12
CA LYS A 86 -14.48 -0.06 -0.43
C LYS A 86 -13.02 -0.10 -0.87
N LEU A 87 -12.74 0.20 -2.12
CA LEU A 87 -11.40 0.52 -2.61
C LEU A 87 -11.24 2.03 -2.62
N VAL A 88 -10.34 2.57 -1.79
CA VAL A 88 -10.01 4.00 -1.75
C VAL A 88 -8.69 4.22 -2.46
N MET A 89 -8.73 4.95 -3.56
CA MET A 89 -7.57 5.28 -4.37
C MET A 89 -6.94 6.57 -3.87
N VAL A 90 -5.67 6.48 -3.46
CA VAL A 90 -4.82 7.63 -3.11
C VAL A 90 -3.52 7.66 -3.91
N GLY A 91 -3.21 6.57 -4.62
CA GLY A 91 -2.17 6.52 -5.66
C GLY A 91 -2.64 7.19 -6.95
N LEU A 92 -1.70 7.83 -7.66
CA LEU A 92 -1.97 8.54 -8.91
C LEU A 92 -1.15 7.93 -10.06
N PRO A 93 -1.71 6.99 -10.83
CA PRO A 93 -1.06 6.44 -12.00
C PRO A 93 -1.08 7.42 -13.18
N GLU A 94 -0.03 7.40 -14.00
CA GLU A 94 0.08 8.28 -15.18
C GLU A 94 -0.92 7.94 -16.31
N LYS A 95 -1.44 6.71 -16.34
CA LYS A 95 -2.44 6.27 -17.32
C LYS A 95 -3.73 5.82 -16.62
N PRO A 96 -4.89 5.97 -17.29
CA PRO A 96 -6.15 5.46 -16.77
C PRO A 96 -6.08 3.95 -16.47
N LEU A 97 -6.71 3.52 -15.38
CA LEU A 97 -6.87 2.11 -15.05
C LEU A 97 -8.14 1.56 -15.70
N GLU A 98 -8.09 0.29 -16.12
CA GLU A 98 -9.27 -0.41 -16.62
C GLU A 98 -10.19 -0.81 -15.47
N LEU A 99 -11.46 -0.41 -15.57
CA LEU A 99 -12.46 -0.65 -14.55
C LEU A 99 -13.30 -1.91 -14.86
N PRO A 100 -13.17 -3.01 -14.11
CA PRO A 100 -14.01 -4.18 -14.33
C PRO A 100 -15.39 -3.98 -13.69
N ILE A 101 -16.42 -3.89 -14.54
CA ILE A 101 -17.80 -3.59 -14.09
C ILE A 101 -18.43 -4.76 -13.32
N PHE A 102 -18.18 -6.01 -13.74
CA PHE A 102 -18.86 -7.16 -13.14
C PHE A 102 -18.56 -7.37 -11.64
N PRO A 103 -17.30 -7.31 -11.17
CA PRO A 103 -17.00 -7.37 -9.73
C PRO A 103 -17.68 -6.29 -8.89
N LEU A 104 -17.87 -5.09 -9.45
CA LEU A 104 -18.56 -3.99 -8.77
C LEU A 104 -20.06 -4.30 -8.63
N LEU A 105 -20.70 -4.76 -9.69
CA LEU A 105 -22.11 -5.14 -9.69
C LEU A 105 -22.40 -6.34 -8.77
N ALA A 106 -21.63 -7.43 -8.94
CA ALA A 106 -21.84 -8.67 -8.21
C ALA A 106 -21.62 -8.48 -6.69
N GLY A 107 -20.66 -7.64 -6.30
CA GLY A 107 -20.31 -7.40 -4.90
C GLY A 107 -20.93 -6.15 -4.30
N ARG A 108 -21.59 -5.29 -5.09
CA ARG A 108 -21.98 -3.91 -4.70
C ARG A 108 -20.80 -3.13 -4.10
N LYS A 109 -19.63 -3.23 -4.74
CA LYS A 109 -18.37 -2.64 -4.25
C LYS A 109 -18.26 -1.19 -4.66
N ILE A 110 -17.55 -0.40 -3.86
CA ILE A 110 -17.36 1.03 -4.09
C ILE A 110 -15.89 1.29 -4.42
N ILE A 111 -15.65 2.13 -5.42
CA ILE A 111 -14.37 2.78 -5.64
C ILE A 111 -14.55 4.27 -5.36
N ALA A 112 -13.69 4.80 -4.51
CA ALA A 112 -13.67 6.21 -4.15
C ALA A 112 -12.23 6.73 -4.24
N ASP A 113 -12.07 8.03 -4.44
CA ASP A 113 -10.80 8.71 -4.34
C ASP A 113 -10.72 9.55 -3.06
N SER A 114 -9.51 9.90 -2.66
CA SER A 114 -9.26 10.91 -1.63
C SER A 114 -7.92 11.57 -1.89
N VAL A 115 -7.92 12.90 -1.93
CA VAL A 115 -6.71 13.70 -2.10
C VAL A 115 -6.64 14.77 -1.02
N ILE A 116 -5.59 14.71 -0.21
CA ILE A 116 -5.34 15.66 0.89
C ILE A 116 -6.55 15.65 1.88
N GLY A 117 -6.52 16.49 2.91
CA GLY A 117 -7.64 16.72 3.83
C GLY A 117 -7.78 18.21 4.14
N GLY A 118 -8.93 18.61 4.67
CA GLY A 118 -9.14 19.98 5.13
C GLY A 118 -8.24 20.33 6.31
N ILE A 119 -8.11 21.63 6.62
CA ILE A 119 -7.30 22.11 7.77
C ILE A 119 -7.79 21.49 9.08
N LYS A 120 -9.12 21.45 9.28
CA LYS A 120 -9.72 20.85 10.48
C LYS A 120 -9.37 19.36 10.61
N GLU A 121 -9.54 18.59 9.53
CA GLU A 121 -9.20 17.16 9.50
C GLU A 121 -7.71 16.92 9.72
N THR A 122 -6.86 17.80 9.18
CA THR A 122 -5.41 17.75 9.39
C THR A 122 -5.05 17.94 10.86
N GLN A 123 -5.72 18.88 11.56
CA GLN A 123 -5.52 19.07 13.00
C GLN A 123 -5.95 17.83 13.78
N GLU A 124 -7.13 17.29 13.49
CA GLU A 124 -7.63 16.06 14.13
C GLU A 124 -6.68 14.86 13.89
N MET A 125 -6.10 14.75 12.69
CA MET A 125 -5.10 13.74 12.35
C MET A 125 -3.80 13.91 13.14
N ILE A 126 -3.28 15.14 13.27
CA ILE A 126 -2.08 15.42 14.05
C ILE A 126 -2.31 15.12 15.54
N ASP A 127 -3.46 15.52 16.08
CA ASP A 127 -3.82 15.27 17.47
C ASP A 127 -3.93 13.76 17.75
N PHE A 128 -4.56 13.01 16.82
CA PHE A 128 -4.63 11.56 16.89
C PHE A 128 -3.24 10.92 16.83
N ALA A 129 -2.40 11.36 15.88
CA ALA A 129 -1.04 10.83 15.73
C ALA A 129 -0.19 11.07 16.98
N ALA A 130 -0.28 12.27 17.57
CA ALA A 130 0.40 12.60 18.82
C ALA A 130 -0.10 11.74 19.99
N LYS A 131 -1.42 11.55 20.11
CA LYS A 131 -2.04 10.74 21.17
C LYS A 131 -1.64 9.26 21.11
N HIS A 132 -1.45 8.72 19.91
CA HIS A 132 -1.22 7.30 19.68
C HIS A 132 0.22 6.94 19.27
N ASP A 133 1.16 7.89 19.40
CA ASP A 133 2.57 7.73 19.01
C ASP A 133 2.77 7.24 17.56
N VAL A 134 1.91 7.72 16.65
CA VAL A 134 2.01 7.39 15.22
C VAL A 134 3.02 8.32 14.57
N LYS A 135 4.20 7.78 14.24
CA LYS A 135 5.29 8.53 13.63
C LYS A 135 5.70 7.92 12.29
N PRO A 136 6.02 8.75 11.28
CA PRO A 136 6.63 8.26 10.05
C PRO A 136 8.04 7.73 10.34
N ALA A 137 8.42 6.66 9.66
CA ALA A 137 9.81 6.22 9.59
C ALA A 137 10.55 7.09 8.57
N ILE A 138 11.51 7.88 9.06
CA ILE A 138 12.17 8.94 8.29
C ILE A 138 13.68 8.73 8.18
N GLU A 139 14.23 9.25 7.10
CA GLU A 139 15.66 9.42 6.87
C GLU A 139 15.95 10.92 6.76
N VAL A 140 16.66 11.48 7.74
CA VAL A 140 16.98 12.91 7.76
C VAL A 140 18.19 13.17 6.87
N ILE A 141 18.04 14.06 5.90
CA ILE A 141 19.07 14.39 4.91
C ILE A 141 19.44 15.88 4.94
N PRO A 142 20.69 16.23 4.60
CA PRO A 142 21.06 17.63 4.37
C PRO A 142 20.55 18.14 3.02
N ILE A 143 20.38 19.46 2.89
CA ILE A 143 19.84 20.09 1.66
C ILE A 143 20.67 19.81 0.41
N ASN A 144 21.99 19.65 0.55
CA ASN A 144 22.88 19.34 -0.57
C ASN A 144 22.70 17.91 -1.13
N TYR A 145 22.00 17.04 -0.40
CA TYR A 145 21.71 15.67 -0.81
C TYR A 145 20.39 15.53 -1.58
N VAL A 146 19.62 16.62 -1.76
CA VAL A 146 18.26 16.57 -2.32
C VAL A 146 18.19 15.93 -3.71
N ASN A 147 19.16 16.16 -4.59
CA ASN A 147 19.16 15.58 -5.94
C ASN A 147 19.32 14.06 -5.90
N THR A 148 20.26 13.57 -5.08
CA THR A 148 20.44 12.13 -4.86
C THR A 148 19.20 11.52 -4.20
N ALA A 149 18.59 12.22 -3.25
CA ALA A 149 17.34 11.77 -2.61
C ALA A 149 16.18 11.62 -3.60
N LEU A 150 16.08 12.48 -4.63
CA LEU A 150 15.09 12.35 -5.70
C LEU A 150 15.34 11.11 -6.56
N GLU A 151 16.60 10.82 -6.90
CA GLU A 151 16.96 9.58 -7.63
C GLU A 151 16.65 8.32 -6.80
N CYS A 152 16.94 8.34 -5.50
CA CYS A 152 16.60 7.27 -4.57
C CYS A 152 15.08 7.07 -4.49
N LEU A 153 14.30 8.17 -4.42
CA LEU A 153 12.84 8.11 -4.38
C LEU A 153 12.26 7.42 -5.63
N LEU A 154 12.77 7.76 -6.82
CA LEU A 154 12.36 7.11 -8.08
C LEU A 154 12.66 5.61 -8.10
N LYS A 155 13.75 5.17 -7.47
CA LYS A 155 14.12 3.75 -7.34
C LYS A 155 13.45 3.05 -6.15
N ALA A 156 12.54 3.74 -5.46
CA ALA A 156 11.95 3.32 -4.19
C ALA A 156 13.02 2.87 -3.16
N ASP A 157 14.18 3.52 -3.17
CA ASP A 157 15.32 3.24 -2.31
C ASP A 157 15.33 4.19 -1.10
N VAL A 158 14.31 4.04 -0.26
CA VAL A 158 14.11 4.81 0.98
C VAL A 158 13.20 4.02 1.92
N LYS A 159 13.41 4.14 3.23
CA LYS A 159 12.58 3.50 4.27
C LYS A 159 12.14 4.53 5.33
N TYR A 160 11.03 5.25 5.15
CA TYR A 160 10.11 5.28 4.01
C TYR A 160 9.94 6.70 3.46
N ARG A 161 10.49 7.72 4.14
CA ARG A 161 10.38 9.12 3.75
C ARG A 161 11.67 9.88 4.06
N PHE A 162 12.14 10.67 3.10
CA PHE A 162 13.19 11.65 3.37
C PHE A 162 12.62 12.89 4.06
N VAL A 163 13.34 13.42 5.05
CA VAL A 163 13.07 14.70 5.69
C VAL A 163 14.32 15.56 5.59
N ILE A 164 14.21 16.75 5.03
CA ILE A 164 15.36 17.65 4.87
C ILE A 164 15.54 18.48 6.15
N ASP A 165 16.73 18.43 6.77
CA ASP A 165 17.07 19.28 7.91
C ASP A 165 17.47 20.68 7.42
N ILE A 166 16.47 21.50 7.11
CA ILE A 166 16.68 22.87 6.63
C ILE A 166 17.38 23.71 7.69
N GLY A 167 16.97 23.61 8.96
CA GLY A 167 17.47 24.45 10.03
C GLY A 167 18.98 24.35 10.25
N LYS A 168 19.57 23.17 10.03
CA LYS A 168 21.02 22.98 10.19
C LYS A 168 21.81 23.10 8.90
N THR A 169 21.19 22.85 7.75
CA THR A 169 21.94 22.57 6.50
C THR A 169 21.74 23.61 5.40
N LEU A 170 20.67 24.40 5.47
CA LEU A 170 20.47 25.51 4.55
C LEU A 170 21.28 26.72 5.03
N LYS A 171 22.28 27.12 4.24
CA LYS A 171 23.04 28.35 4.47
C LYS A 171 22.22 29.55 4.00
N PRO A 172 22.20 30.67 4.75
CA PRO A 172 21.59 31.90 4.28
C PRO A 172 22.22 32.31 2.95
N SER A 173 21.40 32.71 1.98
CA SER A 173 21.90 33.45 0.83
C SER A 173 22.46 34.77 1.35
N SER A 174 23.78 34.96 1.20
CA SER A 174 24.45 36.23 1.46
C SER A 174 23.98 37.30 0.48
#